data_AF-A0A9E5TXA4-F1
#
_entry.id   AF-A0A9E5TXA4-F1
#
_cell.length_a   1.000
_cell.length_b   1.000
_cell.length_c   1.000
_cell.angle_alpha   90.00
_cell.angle_beta   90.00
_cell.angle_gamma   90.00
#
_symmetry.space_group_name_H-M   'P 1'
#
loop_
_entity.id
_entity.type
_entity.pdbx_description
1 polymer ?
#
loop_
_entity_poly.entity_id
_entity_poly.type
_entity_poly.pdbx_seq_one_letter_code
_entity_poly.pdbx_strand_id
1 'polypeptide(L)'
;MKTMIPVLLYTLLLVQAGCTQNMHGSFTQSTYRIGQGPARALGKVEGRSCQTRVLYSLPKGERATTDRAVHDAMSQIPNTEFLVDMSIDDEVYFGVGYSRRCIVVAATAYGPGD
;
A
#
# COMPACT_ATOMS: atom_id res chain seq x y z
N MET A 1 45.28 15.53 -12.96
CA MET A 1 44.71 14.23 -12.54
C MET A 1 44.37 14.11 -11.04
N LYS A 2 45.09 14.77 -10.11
CA LYS A 2 44.86 14.62 -8.65
C LYS A 2 43.51 15.18 -8.14
N THR A 3 42.92 16.15 -8.86
CA THR A 3 41.64 16.80 -8.52
C THR A 3 40.41 16.13 -9.14
N MET A 4 40.58 15.21 -10.11
CA MET A 4 39.43 14.52 -10.73
C MET A 4 38.87 13.41 -9.84
N ILE A 5 39.71 12.76 -9.04
CA ILE A 5 39.32 11.68 -8.12
C ILE A 5 38.34 12.16 -7.04
N PRO A 6 38.57 13.28 -6.32
CA PRO A 6 37.62 13.73 -5.30
C PRO A 6 36.29 14.21 -5.91
N VAL A 7 36.30 14.80 -7.11
CA VAL A 7 35.09 15.25 -7.80
C VAL A 7 34.24 14.05 -8.23
N LEU A 8 34.87 12.99 -8.76
CA LEU A 8 34.19 11.77 -9.16
C LEU A 8 33.60 11.00 -7.97
N LEU A 9 34.28 11.05 -6.82
CA LEU A 9 33.80 10.43 -5.58
C LEU A 9 32.58 11.19 -5.01
N TYR A 10 32.60 12.52 -5.10
CA TYR A 10 31.52 13.37 -4.63
C TYR A 10 30.25 13.23 -5.47
N THR A 11 30.40 13.12 -6.80
CA THR A 11 29.26 12.85 -7.70
C THR A 11 28.70 11.45 -7.50
N LEU A 12 29.52 10.43 -7.21
CA LEU A 12 29.05 9.07 -6.93
C LEU A 12 28.23 8.97 -5.63
N LEU A 13 28.61 9.73 -4.59
CA LEU A 13 27.89 9.79 -3.30
C LEU A 13 26.50 10.44 -3.43
N LEU A 14 26.35 11.44 -4.31
CA LEU A 14 25.07 12.12 -4.54
C LEU A 14 24.05 11.26 -5.29
N VAL A 15 24.50 10.31 -6.11
CA VAL A 15 23.62 9.44 -6.91
C VAL A 15 22.97 8.32 -6.07
N GLN A 16 23.55 7.96 -4.91
CA GLN A 16 22.98 6.91 -4.04
C GLN A 16 21.78 7.36 -3.20
N ALA A 17 21.52 8.67 -3.09
CA ALA A 17 20.34 9.18 -2.37
C ALA A 17 19.01 8.94 -3.13
N GLY A 18 19.06 8.50 -4.40
CA GLY A 18 17.88 8.28 -5.24
C GLY A 18 17.24 6.89 -5.13
N CYS A 19 17.90 5.91 -4.50
CA CYS A 19 17.44 4.53 -4.46
C CYS A 19 16.78 4.18 -3.12
N THR A 20 15.69 4.84 -2.72
CA THR A 20 14.80 4.27 -1.70
C THR A 20 13.32 4.52 -2.00
N GLN A 21 12.58 3.41 -2.10
CA GLN A 21 11.15 3.27 -1.78
C GLN A 21 10.11 3.78 -2.80
N ASN A 22 9.99 3.08 -3.92
CA ASN A 22 8.67 2.62 -4.34
C ASN A 22 8.65 1.09 -4.22
N MET A 23 8.33 0.59 -3.01
CA MET A 23 7.83 -0.78 -2.89
C MET A 23 6.44 -0.79 -3.53
N HIS A 24 6.39 -0.98 -4.85
CA HIS A 24 5.18 -1.51 -5.46
C HIS A 24 5.05 -2.93 -4.89
N GLY A 25 4.10 -3.10 -3.97
CA GLY A 25 3.84 -4.36 -3.30
C GLY A 25 3.66 -5.46 -4.34
N SER A 26 4.44 -6.53 -4.20
CA SER A 26 4.29 -7.75 -5.00
C SER A 26 2.86 -8.26 -4.84
N PHE A 27 2.11 -8.31 -5.94
CA PHE A 27 0.74 -8.80 -5.95
C PHE A 27 0.71 -10.30 -5.67
N THR A 28 0.08 -10.72 -4.57
CA THR A 28 -0.36 -12.11 -4.40
C THR A 28 -1.83 -12.15 -4.76
N GLN A 29 -2.18 -12.96 -5.77
CA GLN A 29 -3.55 -13.07 -6.31
C GLN A 29 -4.56 -13.67 -5.32
N SER A 30 -4.07 -14.13 -4.16
CA SER A 30 -4.87 -14.65 -3.06
C SER A 30 -4.09 -14.46 -1.76
N THR A 31 -4.77 -13.98 -0.71
CA THR A 31 -4.28 -14.06 0.66
C THR A 31 -4.51 -15.49 1.15
N TYR A 32 -3.46 -16.31 1.07
CA TYR A 32 -3.26 -17.61 1.72
C TYR A 32 -4.48 -18.29 2.39
N ARG A 33 -4.91 -19.45 1.86
CA ARG A 33 -5.96 -20.30 2.46
C ARG A 33 -5.37 -21.60 3.02
N ILE A 34 -5.48 -21.82 4.33
CA ILE A 34 -5.35 -23.16 4.95
C ILE A 34 -6.76 -23.65 5.29
N GLY A 35 -7.30 -24.58 4.52
CA GLY A 35 -8.60 -25.21 4.80
C GLY A 35 -9.35 -25.60 3.53
N GLN A 36 -9.78 -26.86 3.44
CA GLN A 36 -10.42 -27.47 2.27
C GLN A 36 -11.97 -27.41 2.28
N GLY A 37 -12.58 -26.46 3.01
CA GLY A 37 -14.02 -26.25 2.98
C GLY A 37 -14.49 -25.48 1.72
N PRO A 38 -15.77 -25.59 1.33
CA PRO A 38 -16.35 -24.66 0.38
C PRO A 38 -16.32 -23.26 0.98
N ALA A 39 -15.78 -22.30 0.23
CA ALA A 39 -15.83 -20.89 0.59
C ALA A 39 -16.84 -20.20 -0.31
N ARG A 40 -17.64 -19.28 0.23
CA ARG A 40 -18.58 -18.49 -0.55
C ARG A 40 -18.18 -17.03 -0.58
N ALA A 41 -18.52 -16.36 -1.67
CA ALA A 41 -18.40 -14.91 -1.75
C ALA A 41 -19.35 -14.27 -0.72
N LEU A 42 -18.79 -13.41 0.13
CA LEU A 42 -19.53 -12.64 1.12
C LEU A 42 -19.95 -11.27 0.57
N GLY A 43 -19.17 -10.70 -0.35
CA GLY A 43 -19.48 -9.42 -1.01
C GLY A 43 -18.24 -8.66 -1.45
N LYS A 44 -18.44 -7.50 -2.08
CA LYS A 44 -17.35 -6.57 -2.40
C LYS A 44 -16.97 -5.74 -1.17
N VAL A 45 -15.68 -5.52 -0.98
CA VAL A 45 -15.10 -4.72 0.13
C VAL A 45 -14.08 -3.73 -0.42
N GLU A 46 -13.91 -2.61 0.29
CA GLU A 46 -12.96 -1.57 -0.11
C GLU A 46 -12.22 -0.97 1.09
N GLY A 47 -11.00 -1.43 1.36
CA GLY A 47 -10.21 -0.93 2.49
C GLY A 47 -9.27 0.20 2.13
N ARG A 48 -8.99 1.11 3.08
CA ARG A 48 -8.19 2.32 2.84
C ARG A 48 -7.13 2.54 3.92
N SER A 49 -5.92 2.92 3.49
CA SER A 49 -4.86 3.40 4.39
C SER A 49 -4.32 4.74 3.90
N CYS A 50 -4.49 5.80 4.70
CA CYS A 50 -4.19 7.16 4.28
C CYS A 50 -3.13 7.83 5.15
N GLN A 51 -2.27 8.62 4.52
CA GLN A 51 -1.36 9.55 5.18
C GLN A 51 -1.62 10.98 4.67
N THR A 52 -1.72 11.91 5.61
CA THR A 52 -1.83 13.34 5.28
C THR A 52 -0.44 13.98 5.35
N ARG A 53 -0.12 14.86 4.41
CA ARG A 53 1.07 15.72 4.45
C ARG A 53 0.65 17.17 4.58
N VAL A 54 1.06 17.80 5.67
CA VAL A 54 0.90 19.24 5.89
C VAL A 54 1.94 19.96 5.06
N LEU A 55 1.55 21.06 4.40
CA LEU A 55 2.40 21.80 3.47
C LEU A 55 3.05 20.88 2.41
N TYR A 56 2.30 19.86 1.97
CA TYR A 56 2.66 18.89 0.93
C TYR A 56 3.89 18.00 1.21
N SER A 57 4.61 18.24 2.31
CA SER A 57 5.89 17.60 2.61
C SER A 57 5.91 16.94 3.99
N LEU A 58 5.36 17.59 5.02
CA LEU A 58 5.45 17.17 6.41
C LEU A 58 4.42 16.08 6.71
N PRO A 59 4.82 14.80 6.87
CA PRO A 59 3.88 13.72 7.15
C PRO A 59 3.23 13.91 8.51
N LYS A 60 1.91 13.75 8.55
CA LYS A 60 1.10 13.74 9.76
C LYS A 60 0.36 12.42 9.86
N GLY A 61 0.54 11.74 11.00
CA GLY A 61 -0.05 10.43 11.26
C GLY A 61 0.77 9.28 10.68
N GLU A 62 0.20 8.08 10.77
CA GLU A 62 0.85 6.86 10.31
C GLU A 62 1.08 6.86 8.80
N ARG A 63 2.11 6.13 8.36
CA ARG A 63 2.35 5.90 6.94
C ARG A 63 1.24 5.03 6.36
N ALA A 64 0.74 5.42 5.19
CA ALA A 64 -0.14 4.58 4.39
C ALA A 64 0.61 3.29 4.00
N THR A 65 -0.02 2.14 4.21
CA THR A 65 0.53 0.83 3.81
C THR A 65 -0.57 -0.06 3.24
N THR A 66 -0.19 -0.90 2.28
CA THR A 66 -1.08 -1.93 1.71
C THR A 66 -1.62 -2.85 2.79
N ASP A 67 -0.79 -3.30 3.73
CA ASP A 67 -1.22 -4.20 4.81
C ASP A 67 -2.37 -3.63 5.65
N ARG A 68 -2.32 -2.32 5.96
CA ARG A 68 -3.40 -1.65 6.69
C ARG A 68 -4.66 -1.55 5.84
N ALA A 69 -4.53 -1.27 4.54
CA ALA A 69 -5.67 -1.20 3.63
C ALA A 69 -6.31 -2.58 3.41
N VAL A 70 -5.51 -3.65 3.32
CA VAL A 70 -5.99 -5.03 3.26
C VAL A 70 -6.69 -5.43 4.56
N HIS A 71 -6.11 -5.09 5.71
CA HIS A 71 -6.72 -5.36 7.01
C HIS A 71 -8.06 -4.62 7.17
N ASP A 72 -8.11 -3.34 6.78
CA ASP A 72 -9.34 -2.55 6.74
C ASP A 72 -10.40 -3.21 5.85
N ALA A 73 -10.04 -3.66 4.65
CA ALA A 73 -10.93 -4.38 3.73
C ALA A 73 -11.46 -5.70 4.34
N MET A 74 -10.59 -6.52 4.95
CA MET A 74 -10.99 -7.77 5.60
C MET A 74 -11.94 -7.55 6.78
N SER A 75 -11.82 -6.42 7.48
CA SER A 75 -12.64 -6.10 8.65
C SER A 75 -14.06 -5.61 8.33
N GLN A 76 -14.37 -5.31 7.06
CA GLN A 76 -15.68 -4.75 6.66
C GLN A 76 -16.81 -5.75 6.74
N ILE A 77 -16.54 -7.02 6.45
CA ILE A 77 -17.54 -8.09 6.50
C ILE A 77 -17.10 -9.12 7.55
N PRO A 78 -17.93 -9.39 8.57
CA PRO A 78 -17.65 -10.45 9.55
C PRO A 78 -17.46 -11.80 8.88
N ASN A 79 -16.58 -12.63 9.45
CA ASN A 79 -16.23 -13.96 8.93
C ASN A 79 -15.53 -13.96 7.55
N THR A 80 -14.98 -12.83 7.12
CA THR A 80 -14.06 -12.81 5.98
C THR A 80 -12.78 -13.55 6.35
N GLU A 81 -12.43 -14.57 5.57
CA GLU A 81 -11.20 -15.35 5.73
C GLU A 81 -10.11 -14.90 4.75
N PHE A 82 -10.51 -14.54 3.53
CA PHE A 82 -9.57 -14.11 2.48
C PHE A 82 -10.25 -13.20 1.46
N LEU A 83 -9.43 -12.46 0.72
CA LEU A 83 -9.85 -11.58 -0.36
C LEU A 83 -9.45 -12.16 -1.73
N VAL A 84 -10.33 -12.00 -2.71
CA VAL A 84 -10.15 -12.44 -4.11
C VAL A 84 -10.45 -11.26 -5.05
N ASP A 85 -9.95 -11.31 -6.29
CA ASP A 85 -10.15 -10.25 -7.29
C ASP A 85 -9.70 -8.88 -6.78
N MET A 86 -8.56 -8.86 -6.09
CA MET A 86 -8.04 -7.66 -5.43
C MET A 86 -7.40 -6.70 -6.44
N SER A 87 -7.81 -5.43 -6.39
CA SER A 87 -7.09 -4.29 -6.97
C SER A 87 -6.51 -3.41 -5.88
N ILE A 88 -5.39 -2.78 -6.17
CA ILE A 88 -4.71 -1.85 -5.27
C ILE A 88 -4.45 -0.58 -6.05
N ASP A 89 -5.00 0.52 -5.57
CA ASP A 89 -4.93 1.83 -6.19
C ASP A 89 -4.27 2.85 -5.24
N ASP A 90 -3.45 3.74 -5.79
CA ASP A 90 -2.82 4.84 -5.08
C ASP A 90 -3.58 6.15 -5.42
N GLU A 91 -4.40 6.63 -4.49
CA GLU A 91 -5.13 7.89 -4.64
C GLU A 91 -4.37 9.04 -3.99
N VAL A 92 -4.25 10.18 -4.69
CA VAL A 92 -3.69 11.41 -4.13
C VAL A 92 -4.68 12.55 -4.28
N TYR A 93 -5.00 13.18 -3.16
CA TYR A 93 -5.82 14.37 -3.07
C TYR A 93 -4.97 15.57 -2.66
N PHE A 94 -5.19 16.71 -3.31
CA PHE A 94 -4.55 17.98 -2.98
C PHE A 94 -5.58 18.99 -2.48
N GLY A 95 -5.36 19.50 -1.27
CA GLY A 95 -6.12 20.62 -0.72
C GLY A 95 -5.23 21.86 -0.57
N VAL A 96 -5.79 22.92 0.00
CA VAL A 96 -5.03 24.15 0.31
C VAL A 96 -4.17 23.89 1.55
N GLY A 97 -2.84 23.88 1.37
CA GLY A 97 -1.88 23.70 2.47
C GLY A 97 -1.72 22.26 2.94
N TYR A 98 -2.28 21.26 2.25
CA TYR A 98 -2.07 19.84 2.55
C TYR A 98 -2.28 18.95 1.33
N SER A 99 -1.72 17.75 1.39
CA SER A 99 -2.10 16.63 0.51
C SER A 99 -2.47 15.41 1.33
N ARG A 100 -3.26 14.51 0.76
CA ARG A 100 -3.61 13.22 1.35
C ARG A 100 -3.34 12.15 0.32
N ARG A 101 -2.48 11.18 0.66
CA ARG A 101 -2.25 9.99 -0.15
C ARG A 101 -2.91 8.81 0.53
N CYS A 102 -3.67 8.03 -0.21
CA CYS A 102 -4.35 6.83 0.27
C CYS A 102 -4.00 5.65 -0.63
N ILE A 103 -3.72 4.51 -0.01
CA ILE A 103 -3.72 3.21 -0.68
C ILE A 103 -5.14 2.66 -0.50
N VAL A 104 -5.80 2.34 -1.61
CA VAL A 104 -7.15 1.80 -1.66
C VAL A 104 -7.08 0.37 -2.16
N VAL A 105 -7.73 -0.56 -1.46
CA VAL A 105 -7.79 -1.97 -1.80
C VAL A 105 -9.25 -2.32 -2.06
N ALA A 106 -9.60 -2.63 -3.30
CA ALA A 106 -10.93 -3.15 -3.62
C ALA A 106 -10.84 -4.65 -3.90
N ALA A 107 -11.73 -5.45 -3.34
CA ALA A 107 -11.71 -6.90 -3.51
C ALA A 107 -13.09 -7.52 -3.29
N THR A 108 -13.21 -8.82 -3.55
CA THR A 108 -14.33 -9.65 -3.12
C THR A 108 -13.92 -10.45 -1.89
N ALA A 109 -14.63 -10.29 -0.79
CA ALA A 109 -14.44 -11.04 0.44
C ALA A 109 -15.05 -12.45 0.32
N TYR A 110 -14.35 -13.44 0.85
CA TYR A 110 -14.80 -14.82 0.95
C TYR A 110 -14.70 -15.31 2.39
N GLY A 111 -15.59 -16.21 2.77
CA GLY A 111 -15.60 -16.86 4.07
C GLY A 111 -16.28 -18.22 4.02
N PRO A 112 -16.61 -18.82 5.19
CA PRO A 112 -17.18 -20.16 5.28
C PRO A 112 -18.45 -20.28 4.41
N GLY A 113 -18.46 -21.28 3.53
CA GLY A 113 -19.67 -21.75 2.87
C GLY A 113 -20.41 -22.70 3.79
N ASP A 114 -21.69 -22.46 3.98
CA ASP A 114 -22.60 -23.34 4.74
C ASP A 114 -22.74 -24.71 4.07
#